data_AF-A0A7X7VRT5-F1
#
_entry.id   AF-A0A7X7VRT5-F1
#
_cell.length_a   1.000
_cell.length_b   1.000
_cell.length_c   1.000
_cell.angle_alpha   90.00
_cell.angle_beta   90.00
_cell.angle_gamma   90.00
#
_symmetry.space_group_name_H-M   'P 1'
#
loop_
_entity.id
_entity.type
_entity.pdbx_description
1 polymer ?
#
loop_
_entity_poly.entity_id
_entity_poly.type
_entity_poly.pdbx_seq_one_letter_code
_entity_poly.pdbx_strand_id
1 'polypeptide(L)'
;MKAKLKVLLPGFTGNMDDVVIYYNSKLNKYIARRKVMPKFTPDNSIVKEIHAFRRRIKVTEAYLNDCREYIKLFNQKFRRQGRALSTWPNVYMKLMRALKGQYPELDFKTLTREEVLERQLPCRTIAAAVEAGYLEKVPGYENLINTI
;
A
#
# COMPACT_ATOMS: atom_id res chain seq x y z
N MET A 1 30.48 -11.49 22.61
CA MET A 1 30.86 -12.84 23.10
C MET A 1 30.17 -13.89 22.22
N LYS A 2 30.89 -14.82 21.59
CA LYS A 2 30.30 -15.86 20.71
C LYS A 2 30.18 -17.17 21.50
N ALA A 3 28.96 -17.57 21.86
CA ALA A 3 28.71 -18.87 22.48
C ALA A 3 28.64 -19.97 21.40
N LYS A 4 29.43 -21.03 21.54
CA LYS A 4 29.31 -22.25 20.73
C LYS A 4 28.48 -23.26 21.51
N LEU A 5 27.21 -23.43 21.12
CA LEU A 5 26.35 -24.47 21.67
C LEU A 5 26.74 -25.82 21.05
N LYS A 6 27.12 -26.79 21.91
CA LYS A 6 27.71 -28.08 21.52
C LYS A 6 26.67 -29.14 21.11
N VAL A 7 25.38 -28.90 21.41
CA VAL A 7 24.24 -29.73 21.00
C VAL A 7 23.05 -28.78 20.82
N LEU A 8 22.58 -28.59 19.58
CA LEU A 8 21.36 -27.82 19.31
C LEU A 8 20.16 -28.71 19.68
N LEU A 9 19.72 -28.61 20.93
CA LEU A 9 18.44 -29.18 21.36
C LEU A 9 17.34 -28.60 20.44
N PRO A 10 16.50 -29.44 19.79
CA PRO A 10 15.47 -29.01 18.83
C PRO A 10 14.36 -28.09 19.39
N GLY A 11 14.47 -27.62 20.64
CA GLY A 11 13.40 -26.97 21.40
C GLY A 11 13.60 -25.50 21.74
N PHE A 12 14.72 -24.86 21.38
CA PHE A 12 14.94 -23.44 21.72
C PHE A 12 14.45 -22.47 20.63
N THR A 13 13.25 -22.69 20.11
CA THR A 13 12.54 -21.71 19.29
C THR A 13 11.48 -21.03 20.15
N GLY A 14 11.51 -19.69 20.22
CA GLY A 14 10.55 -18.94 21.03
C GLY A 14 11.16 -17.76 21.77
N ASN A 15 10.42 -17.31 22.79
CA ASN A 15 10.80 -16.20 23.65
C ASN A 15 11.47 -16.75 24.92
N MET A 16 12.70 -16.32 25.19
CA MET A 16 13.41 -16.56 26.44
C MET A 16 13.77 -15.20 27.03
N ASP A 17 13.02 -14.78 28.06
CA ASP A 17 13.10 -13.46 28.69
C ASP A 17 13.13 -12.31 27.65
N ASP A 18 14.26 -11.61 27.58
CA ASP A 18 14.52 -10.48 26.67
C ASP A 18 15.08 -10.91 25.30
N VAL A 19 15.04 -12.19 24.97
CA VAL A 19 15.63 -12.77 23.75
C VAL A 19 14.59 -13.55 22.97
N VAL A 20 14.56 -13.35 21.66
CA VAL A 20 13.79 -14.17 20.70
C VAL A 20 14.79 -15.01 19.93
N ILE A 21 14.60 -16.33 19.96
CA ILE A 21 15.43 -17.30 19.24
C ILE A 21 14.59 -17.93 18.14
N TYR A 22 15.06 -17.82 16.90
CA TYR A 22 14.41 -18.43 15.74
C TYR A 22 15.43 -18.92 14.72
N TYR A 23 15.05 -19.94 13.95
CA TYR A 23 15.83 -20.43 12.82
C TYR A 23 15.59 -19.57 11.58
N ASN A 24 16.66 -19.09 10.95
CA ASN A 24 16.59 -18.39 9.67
C ASN A 24 17.10 -19.29 8.55
N SER A 25 16.17 -19.81 7.74
CA SER A 25 16.46 -20.73 6.62
C SER A 25 17.36 -20.11 5.55
N LYS A 26 17.29 -18.78 5.34
CA LYS A 26 18.11 -18.10 4.32
C LYS A 26 19.58 -17.99 4.73
N LEU A 27 19.87 -17.95 6.03
CA LEU A 27 21.24 -17.87 6.56
C LEU A 27 21.74 -19.21 7.11
N ASN A 28 20.87 -20.24 7.08
CA ASN A 28 21.09 -21.58 7.66
C ASN A 28 21.62 -21.53 9.10
N LYS A 29 21.06 -20.63 9.93
CA LYS A 29 21.54 -20.32 11.29
C LYS A 29 20.39 -20.01 12.24
N TYR A 30 20.59 -20.32 13.52
CA TYR A 30 19.75 -19.80 14.60
C TYR A 30 20.17 -18.37 14.94
N ILE A 31 19.18 -17.48 15.02
CA ILE A 31 19.35 -16.08 15.38
C ILE A 31 18.72 -15.87 16.75
N ALA A 32 19.55 -15.50 17.72
CA ALA A 32 19.10 -14.94 18.98
C ALA A 32 19.18 -13.41 18.89
N ARG A 33 18.03 -12.74 18.99
CA ARG A 33 17.93 -11.27 18.97
C ARG A 33 17.26 -10.76 20.23
N ARG A 34 17.56 -9.53 20.63
CA ARG A 34 16.81 -8.86 21.70
C ARG A 34 15.33 -8.77 21.29
N LYS A 35 14.44 -9.12 22.23
CA LYS A 35 13.01 -8.91 22.14
C LYS A 35 12.77 -7.40 22.19
N VAL A 36 12.26 -6.88 21.09
CA VAL A 36 11.94 -5.45 20.98
C VAL A 36 10.43 -5.34 21.13
N MET A 37 9.98 -4.53 22.10
CA MET A 37 8.59 -4.16 22.17
C MET A 37 8.21 -3.41 20.89
N PRO A 38 7.21 -3.88 20.13
CA PRO A 38 6.73 -3.15 18.98
C PRO A 38 6.33 -1.74 19.42
N LYS A 39 6.79 -0.73 18.68
CA LYS A 39 6.36 0.65 18.93
C LYS A 39 4.86 0.74 18.66
N PHE A 40 4.18 1.63 19.39
CA PHE A 40 2.80 1.96 19.09
C PHE A 40 2.68 2.35 17.62
N THR A 41 1.83 1.63 16.89
CA THR A 41 1.51 1.95 15.51
C THR A 41 0.18 2.70 15.54
N PRO A 42 0.11 3.91 14.98
CA PRO A 42 -1.14 4.66 14.93
C PRO A 42 -2.22 3.89 14.18
N ASP A 43 -3.48 4.28 14.41
CA ASP A 43 -4.62 3.59 13.85
C ASP A 43 -4.58 3.56 12.30
N ASN A 44 -4.78 2.35 11.76
CA ASN A 44 -4.81 2.06 10.32
C ASN A 44 -6.25 1.80 9.83
N SER A 45 -7.26 2.22 10.59
CA SER A 45 -8.68 2.14 10.23
C SER A 45 -8.95 2.61 8.81
N ILE A 46 -8.45 3.78 8.43
CA ILE A 46 -8.61 4.35 7.07
C ILE A 46 -8.07 3.40 5.99
N VAL A 47 -6.91 2.75 6.22
CA VAL A 47 -6.33 1.81 5.26
C VAL A 47 -7.21 0.58 5.09
N LYS A 48 -7.74 0.06 6.20
CA LYS A 48 -8.68 -1.06 6.18
C LYS A 48 -9.97 -0.70 5.43
N GLU A 49 -10.49 0.49 5.67
CA GLU A 49 -11.71 1.01 5.03
C GLU A 49 -11.53 1.17 3.52
N ILE A 50 -10.43 1.78 3.07
CA ILE A 50 -10.12 1.93 1.64
C ILE A 50 -10.01 0.56 0.95
N HIS A 51 -9.35 -0.42 1.58
CA HIS A 51 -9.25 -1.76 1.01
C HIS A 51 -10.57 -2.53 1.05
N ALA A 52 -11.41 -2.31 2.07
CA ALA A 52 -12.74 -2.89 2.14
C ALA A 52 -13.65 -2.31 1.03
N PHE A 53 -13.61 -0.99 0.83
CA PHE A 53 -14.29 -0.29 -0.25
C PHE A 53 -13.90 -0.85 -1.61
N ARG A 54 -12.59 -0.95 -1.90
CA ARG A 54 -12.07 -1.55 -3.14
C ARG A 54 -12.66 -2.94 -3.41
N ARG A 55 -12.70 -3.79 -2.39
CA ARG A 55 -13.24 -5.16 -2.50
C ARG A 55 -14.75 -5.15 -2.75
N ARG A 56 -15.49 -4.24 -2.11
CA ARG A 56 -16.94 -4.12 -2.29
C ARG A 56 -17.30 -3.69 -3.70
N ILE A 57 -16.66 -2.64 -4.22
CA ILE A 57 -16.98 -2.10 -5.55
C ILE A 57 -16.45 -2.96 -6.70
N LYS A 58 -15.60 -3.96 -6.40
CA LYS A 58 -14.96 -4.85 -7.37
C LYS A 58 -14.30 -4.06 -8.51
N VAL A 59 -13.26 -3.29 -8.15
CA VAL A 59 -12.53 -2.44 -9.11
C VAL A 59 -12.16 -3.22 -10.37
N THR A 60 -12.43 -2.62 -11.53
CA THR A 60 -12.18 -3.26 -12.83
C THR A 60 -10.69 -3.51 -13.08
N GLU A 61 -10.35 -4.58 -13.80
CA GLU A 61 -8.96 -4.85 -14.18
C GLU A 61 -8.40 -3.76 -15.11
N ALA A 62 -9.25 -3.15 -15.93
CA ALA A 62 -8.89 -2.02 -16.79
C ALA A 62 -8.40 -0.82 -15.96
N TYR A 63 -9.10 -0.47 -14.89
CA TYR A 63 -8.65 0.58 -13.96
C TYR A 63 -7.33 0.21 -13.26
N LEU A 64 -7.15 -1.08 -12.91
CA LEU A 64 -5.89 -1.55 -12.32
C LEU A 64 -4.74 -1.48 -13.32
N ASN A 65 -4.99 -1.72 -14.61
CA ASN A 65 -4.02 -1.54 -15.68
C ASN A 65 -3.65 -0.06 -15.84
N ASP A 66 -4.61 0.86 -15.75
CA ASP A 66 -4.32 2.29 -15.76
C ASP A 66 -3.43 2.70 -14.58
N CYS A 67 -3.65 2.14 -13.39
CA CYS A 67 -2.75 2.32 -12.25
C CYS A 67 -1.33 1.82 -12.56
N ARG A 68 -1.19 0.68 -13.24
CA ARG A 68 0.12 0.12 -13.63
C ARG A 68 0.81 0.98 -14.69
N GLU A 69 0.08 1.47 -15.68
CA GLU A 69 0.63 2.36 -16.71
C GLU A 69 1.02 3.72 -16.12
N TYR A 70 0.20 4.27 -15.22
CA TYR A 70 0.56 5.47 -14.46
C TYR A 70 1.89 5.31 -13.71
N ILE A 71 2.12 4.15 -13.08
CA ILE A 71 3.40 3.87 -12.40
C ILE A 71 4.56 3.92 -13.37
N LYS A 72 4.42 3.33 -14.55
CA LYS A 72 5.46 3.34 -15.59
C LYS A 72 5.79 4.77 -16.03
N LEU A 73 4.77 5.58 -16.32
CA LEU A 73 4.91 6.98 -16.71
C LEU A 73 5.53 7.84 -15.59
N PHE A 74 5.09 7.62 -14.34
CA PHE A 74 5.62 8.27 -13.15
C PHE A 74 7.11 7.95 -12.97
N ASN A 75 7.47 6.66 -12.99
CA ASN A 75 8.85 6.23 -12.80
C ASN A 75 9.77 6.69 -13.93
N GLN A 76 9.26 6.81 -15.15
CA GLN A 76 10.00 7.37 -16.27
C GLN A 76 10.32 8.85 -16.04
N LYS A 77 9.32 9.65 -15.65
CA LYS A 77 9.49 11.09 -15.34
C LYS A 77 10.47 11.31 -14.17
N PHE A 78 10.33 10.52 -13.11
CA PHE A 78 11.05 10.73 -11.85
C PHE A 78 12.32 9.89 -11.69
N ARG A 79 12.76 9.19 -12.75
CA ARG A 79 13.91 8.26 -12.73
C ARG A 79 15.17 8.84 -12.10
N ARG A 80 15.46 10.13 -12.36
CA ARG A 80 16.67 10.82 -11.87
C ARG A 80 16.52 11.44 -10.47
N GLN A 81 15.31 11.47 -9.92
CA GLN A 81 14.98 12.14 -8.65
C GLN A 81 14.86 11.16 -7.47
N GLY A 82 15.11 9.86 -7.68
CA GLY A 82 14.97 8.84 -6.64
C GLY A 82 13.54 8.60 -6.15
N ARG A 83 12.53 9.16 -6.81
CA ARG A 83 11.11 8.93 -6.51
C ARG A 83 10.58 7.82 -7.42
N ALA A 84 10.06 6.74 -6.83
CA ALA A 84 9.45 5.65 -7.57
C ALA A 84 8.16 5.15 -6.90
N LEU A 85 7.24 4.69 -7.72
CA LEU A 85 6.08 3.90 -7.30
C LEU A 85 6.28 2.46 -7.77
N SER A 86 5.95 1.48 -6.93
CA SER A 86 6.27 0.07 -7.21
C SER A 86 5.05 -0.76 -7.56
N THR A 87 3.89 -0.46 -6.96
CA THR A 87 2.71 -1.32 -7.04
C THR A 87 1.44 -0.49 -7.19
N TRP A 88 0.45 -1.01 -7.94
CA TRP A 88 -0.84 -0.33 -8.16
C TRP A 88 -1.57 0.05 -6.85
N PRO A 89 -1.50 -0.72 -5.72
CA PRO A 89 -2.13 -0.30 -4.48
C PRO A 89 -1.56 1.01 -3.95
N ASN A 90 -0.29 1.33 -4.20
CA ASN A 90 0.29 2.60 -3.74
C ASN A 90 -0.35 3.80 -4.44
N VAL A 91 -0.67 3.67 -5.73
CA VAL A 91 -1.39 4.70 -6.50
C VAL A 91 -2.80 4.85 -5.94
N TYR A 92 -3.51 3.74 -5.81
CA TYR A 92 -4.87 3.71 -5.28
C TYR A 92 -4.97 4.31 -3.88
N MET A 93 -4.02 3.97 -3.00
CA MET A 93 -3.96 4.50 -1.63
C MET A 93 -3.68 6.00 -1.60
N LYS A 94 -2.79 6.51 -2.46
CA LYS A 94 -2.55 7.96 -2.55
C LYS A 94 -3.81 8.71 -2.98
N LEU A 95 -4.45 8.22 -4.03
CA LEU A 95 -5.67 8.79 -4.59
C LEU A 95 -6.81 8.78 -3.57
N MET A 96 -7.05 7.66 -2.89
CA MET A 96 -8.14 7.56 -1.89
C MET A 96 -7.87 8.40 -0.63
N ARG A 97 -6.60 8.55 -0.22
CA ARG A 97 -6.25 9.46 0.89
C ARG A 97 -6.45 10.93 0.50
N ALA A 98 -6.08 11.31 -0.72
CA ALA A 98 -6.31 12.66 -1.21
C ALA A 98 -7.83 12.96 -1.29
N LEU A 99 -8.61 12.00 -1.81
CA LEU A 99 -10.08 12.09 -1.82
C LEU A 99 -10.66 12.30 -0.42
N LYS A 100 -10.23 11.51 0.58
CA LYS A 100 -10.70 11.66 1.96
C LYS A 100 -10.24 12.97 2.60
N GLY A 101 -9.09 13.50 2.19
CA GLY A 101 -8.62 14.82 2.61
C GLY A 101 -9.48 15.95 2.05
N GLN A 102 -9.93 15.84 0.81
CA GLN A 102 -10.80 16.83 0.18
C GLN A 102 -12.27 16.69 0.61
N TYR A 103 -12.75 15.46 0.85
CA TYR A 103 -14.12 15.15 1.27
C TYR A 103 -14.11 14.34 2.58
N PRO A 104 -13.87 14.97 3.75
CA PRO A 104 -13.83 14.28 5.03
C PRO A 104 -15.15 13.60 5.41
N GLU A 105 -16.28 14.15 4.96
CA GLU A 105 -17.64 13.65 5.18
C GLU A 105 -17.94 12.34 4.42
N LEU A 106 -17.14 12.03 3.40
CA LEU A 106 -17.35 10.87 2.54
C LEU A 106 -17.04 9.57 3.29
N ASP A 107 -18.03 8.71 3.52
CA ASP A 107 -17.82 7.43 4.19
C ASP A 107 -17.56 6.30 3.20
N PHE A 108 -16.34 5.77 3.21
CA PHE A 108 -15.95 4.61 2.40
C PHE A 108 -16.74 3.34 2.75
N LYS A 109 -17.42 3.28 3.91
CA LYS A 109 -18.28 2.14 4.28
C LYS A 109 -19.65 2.17 3.62
N THR A 110 -20.11 3.31 3.11
CA THR A 110 -21.42 3.40 2.45
C THR A 110 -21.30 3.68 0.96
N LEU A 111 -20.24 4.39 0.56
CA LEU A 111 -19.99 4.79 -0.83
C LEU A 111 -20.14 3.64 -1.82
N THR A 112 -20.96 3.80 -2.85
CA THR A 112 -21.12 2.80 -3.91
C THR A 112 -20.33 3.17 -5.16
N ARG A 113 -20.27 2.24 -6.12
CA ARG A 113 -19.60 2.49 -7.40
C ARG A 113 -20.38 3.51 -8.24
N GLU A 114 -21.70 3.39 -8.24
CA GLU A 114 -22.62 4.24 -8.96
C GLU A 114 -22.53 5.68 -8.45
N GLU A 115 -22.50 5.86 -7.13
CA GLU A 115 -22.38 7.17 -6.48
C GLU A 115 -21.05 7.87 -6.84
N VAL A 116 -19.95 7.12 -6.97
CA VAL A 116 -18.66 7.65 -7.44
C VAL A 116 -18.76 8.20 -8.86
N LEU A 117 -19.50 7.52 -9.74
CA LEU A 117 -19.68 7.91 -11.13
C LEU A 117 -20.66 9.08 -11.27
N GLU A 118 -21.78 9.04 -10.55
CA GLU A 118 -22.81 10.09 -10.55
C GLU A 118 -22.28 11.41 -10.00
N ARG A 119 -21.56 11.37 -8.88
CA ARG A 119 -20.93 12.57 -8.28
C ARG A 119 -19.67 13.00 -9.02
N GLN A 120 -19.26 12.28 -10.06
CA GLN A 120 -18.04 12.51 -10.83
C GLN A 120 -16.80 12.66 -9.94
N LEU A 121 -16.70 11.86 -8.87
CA LEU A 121 -15.60 11.99 -7.93
C LEU A 121 -14.26 11.78 -8.66
N PRO A 122 -13.19 12.52 -8.31
CA PRO A 122 -11.94 12.44 -9.05
C PRO A 122 -11.27 11.05 -8.99
N CYS A 123 -11.72 10.17 -8.10
CA CYS A 123 -11.26 8.78 -8.03
C CYS A 123 -11.79 7.88 -9.16
N ARG A 124 -12.76 8.35 -9.95
CA ARG A 124 -13.42 7.58 -11.02
C ARG A 124 -12.45 7.07 -12.08
N THR A 125 -11.47 7.88 -12.45
CA THR A 125 -10.43 7.57 -13.45
C THR A 125 -9.10 8.12 -12.96
N ILE A 126 -7.98 7.57 -13.45
CA ILE A 126 -6.65 8.09 -13.08
C ILE A 126 -6.42 9.47 -13.69
N ALA A 127 -6.92 9.71 -14.91
CA ALA A 127 -6.86 11.04 -15.53
C ALA A 127 -7.52 12.12 -14.66
N ALA A 128 -8.75 11.88 -14.17
CA ALA A 128 -9.46 12.82 -13.31
C ALA A 128 -8.74 13.06 -11.98
N ALA A 129 -8.12 12.03 -11.41
CA ALA A 129 -7.33 12.17 -10.19
C ALA A 129 -6.07 13.04 -10.38
N VAL A 130 -5.45 12.96 -11.57
CA VAL A 130 -4.31 13.84 -11.91
C VAL A 130 -4.79 15.29 -12.12
N GLU A 131 -5.93 15.50 -12.78
CA GLU A 131 -6.51 16.83 -12.98
C GLU A 131 -6.90 17.51 -11.67
N ALA A 132 -7.46 16.74 -10.72
CA ALA A 132 -7.79 17.21 -9.39
C ALA A 132 -6.56 17.41 -8.47
N GLY A 133 -5.35 17.09 -8.95
CA GLY A 133 -4.11 17.24 -8.18
C GLY A 133 -3.89 16.18 -7.10
N TYR A 134 -4.65 15.08 -7.10
CA TYR A 134 -4.43 13.95 -6.18
C TYR A 134 -3.18 13.15 -6.53
N LEU A 135 -2.86 13.11 -7.82
CA LEU A 135 -1.72 12.45 -8.39
C LEU A 135 -0.86 13.47 -9.14
N GLU A 136 0.42 13.14 -9.29
CA GLU A 136 1.37 14.01 -9.98
C GLU A 136 1.10 13.99 -11.48
N LYS A 137 1.22 15.15 -12.13
CA LYS A 137 1.05 15.24 -13.58
C LYS A 137 2.17 14.47 -14.30
N VAL A 138 1.83 13.36 -14.95
CA VAL A 138 2.76 12.55 -15.75
C VAL A 138 2.45 12.68 -17.24
N PRO A 139 3.42 12.61 -18.16
CA PRO A 139 3.13 12.67 -19.59
C PRO A 139 2.16 11.54 -20.01
N GLY A 140 1.15 11.84 -20.82
CA GLY A 140 0.21 10.83 -21.35
C GLY A 140 -0.86 10.34 -20.36
N TYR A 141 -1.02 11.00 -19.21
CA TYR A 141 -2.06 10.66 -18.23
C TYR A 141 -3.49 10.76 -18.77
N GLU A 142 -3.70 11.56 -19.81
CA GLU A 142 -5.00 11.78 -20.48
C GLU A 142 -5.59 10.50 -21.07
N ASN A 143 -4.76 9.50 -21.38
CA ASN A 143 -5.21 8.21 -21.92
C ASN A 143 -5.72 7.25 -20.82
N LEU A 144 -5.57 7.61 -19.54
CA LEU A 144 -5.90 6.77 -18.39
C LEU A 144 -7.34 7.00 -17.93
N ILE A 145 -8.28 6.67 -18.81
CA ILE A 145 -9.72 6.98 -18.70
C ILE A 145 -10.58 5.82 -18.22
N ASN A 146 -10.00 4.66 -17.90
CA ASN A 146 -10.78 3.51 -17.46
C ASN A 146 -11.42 3.79 -16.10
N THR A 147 -12.67 3.37 -15.94
CA THR A 147 -13.48 3.64 -14.75
C THR A 147 -13.27 2.59 -13.66
N ILE A 148 -13.29 3.06 -12.41
CA ILE A 148 -13.19 2.24 -11.20
C ILE A 148 -14.26 1.15 -11.16
#